data_AF-A0AAP0F9N6-F1
#
_entry.id   AF-A0AAP0F9N6-F1
#
_cell.length_a   1.000
_cell.length_b   1.000
_cell.length_c   1.000
_cell.angle_alpha   90.00
_cell.angle_beta   90.00
_cell.angle_gamma   90.00
#
_symmetry.space_group_name_H-M   'P 1'
#
loop_
_entity.id
_entity.type
_entity.pdbx_description
1 polymer ?
#
loop_
_entity_poly.entity_id
_entity_poly.type
_entity_poly.pdbx_seq_one_letter_code
_entity_poly.pdbx_strand_id
1 'polypeptide(L)' 'MYNAIHIKASSTLTLISSADVDWASSLYDSRSIAGYSIYFGRALASWQSKKQHVVAHSST' A
#
# COMPACT_ATOMS: atom_id res chain seq x y z
N MET A 1 -13.31 1.28 22.61
CA MET A 1 -13.24 2.36 21.61
C MET A 1 -13.03 1.70 20.24
N TYR A 2 -13.98 1.81 19.32
CA TYR A 2 -13.93 1.17 18.00
C TYR A 2 -13.62 2.24 16.96
N ASN A 3 -12.43 2.18 16.36
CA ASN A 3 -12.07 3.05 15.25
C ASN A 3 -12.59 2.41 13.96
N ALA A 4 -13.74 2.86 13.48
CA ALA A 4 -14.29 2.42 12.21
C ALA A 4 -13.76 3.28 11.06
N ILE A 5 -13.44 2.64 9.94
CA ILE A 5 -13.07 3.34 8.71
C ILE A 5 -14.33 3.99 8.14
N HIS A 6 -14.43 5.32 8.21
CA HIS A 6 -15.54 6.07 7.66
C HIS A 6 -15.39 6.23 6.13
N ILE A 7 -16.15 5.44 5.38
CA ILE A 7 -16.20 5.54 3.93
C ILE A 7 -17.39 6.42 3.54
N LYS A 8 -17.14 7.50 2.80
CA LYS A 8 -18.19 8.36 2.23
C LYS A 8 -18.46 7.98 0.78
N ALA A 9 -19.74 8.00 0.39
CA ALA A 9 -20.14 7.84 -1.00
C ALA A 9 -19.55 8.98 -1.85
N SER A 10 -18.96 8.62 -2.98
CA SER A 10 -18.45 9.56 -3.99
C SER A 10 -19.44 9.61 -5.15
N SER A 11 -19.81 10.82 -5.59
CA SER A 11 -20.62 11.01 -6.81
C SER A 11 -19.83 10.78 -8.09
N THR A 12 -18.50 10.72 -7.99
CA THR A 12 -17.59 10.39 -9.09
C THR A 12 -17.11 8.95 -8.99
N LEU A 13 -17.28 8.20 -10.09
CA LEU A 13 -16.81 6.83 -10.26
C LEU A 13 -15.37 6.83 -10.82
N THR A 14 -14.41 7.36 -10.05
CA THR A 14 -13.00 7.37 -10.44
C THR A 14 -12.27 6.26 -9.70
N LEU A 15 -11.65 5.32 -10.43
CA LEU A 15 -10.78 4.30 -9.84
C LEU A 15 -9.34 4.82 -9.83
N ILE A 16 -8.75 4.97 -8.65
CA ILE A 16 -7.35 5.39 -8.48
C ILE A 16 -6.60 4.28 -7.78
N SER A 17 -5.45 3.87 -8.32
CA SER A 17 -4.54 2.93 -7.68
C SER A 17 -3.17 3.56 -7.51
N SER A 18 -2.51 3.20 -6.43
CA SER A 18 -1.12 3.57 -6.16
C SER A 18 -0.41 2.36 -5.57
N ALA A 19 0.83 2.15 -5.97
CA ALA A 19 1.70 1.12 -5.43
C ALA A 19 3.05 1.76 -5.14
N ASP A 20 3.66 1.35 -4.04
CA ASP A 20 4.96 1.84 -3.63
C ASP A 20 5.79 0.71 -3.01
N VAL A 21 7.11 0.88 -3.06
CA VAL A 21 8.05 -0.05 -2.43
C VAL A 21 9.06 0.75 -1.62
N ASP A 22 8.95 0.62 -0.30
CA ASP A 22 9.92 1.17 0.61
C ASP A 22 11.12 0.23 0.69
N TRP A 23 12.23 0.72 0.17
CA TRP A 23 13.57 0.16 0.35
C TRP A 23 14.25 0.73 1.60
N ALA A 24 13.48 1.27 2.55
CA ALA A 24 14.02 1.62 3.85
C ALA A 24 14.71 0.37 4.37
N SER A 25 16.04 0.37 4.31
CA SER A 25 16.89 -0.77 4.56
C SER A 25 16.62 -1.19 5.99
N SER A 26 15.73 -2.17 6.13
CA SER A 26 15.44 -2.77 7.41
C SER A 26 16.79 -3.19 7.97
N LEU A 27 17.22 -2.51 9.03
CA LEU A 27 18.55 -2.66 9.63
C LEU A 27 18.88 -4.12 9.98
N TYR A 28 17.84 -4.96 10.03
CA TYR A 28 17.91 -6.37 10.38
C TYR A 28 17.91 -7.33 9.19
N ASP A 29 17.31 -6.99 8.04
CA ASP A 29 17.12 -7.99 6.97
C ASP A 29 17.10 -7.49 5.52
N SER A 30 17.31 -6.20 5.23
CA SER A 30 17.36 -5.66 3.85
C SER A 30 16.16 -6.03 2.97
N ARG A 31 15.03 -6.45 3.56
CA ARG A 31 13.81 -6.83 2.84
C ARG A 31 12.92 -5.61 2.70
N SER A 32 12.56 -5.28 1.46
CA SER A 32 11.65 -4.18 1.15
C SER A 32 10.24 -4.45 1.68
N ILE A 33 9.49 -3.38 1.90
CA ILE A 33 8.06 -3.42 2.18
C ILE A 33 7.36 -2.89 0.94
N ALA A 34 6.50 -3.70 0.34
CA ALA A 34 5.66 -3.26 -0.77
C ALA A 34 4.26 -2.97 -0.27
N GLY A 35 3.66 -1.88 -0.73
CA GLY A 35 2.30 -1.49 -0.39
C GLY A 35 1.51 -1.08 -1.62
N TYR A 36 0.18 -1.18 -1.51
CA TYR A 36 -0.72 -0.59 -2.49
C TYR A 36 -1.96 0.00 -1.80
N SER A 37 -2.62 0.90 -2.50
CA SER A 37 -3.93 1.42 -2.14
C SER A 37 -4.80 1.59 -3.39
N ILE A 38 -6.09 1.30 -3.24
CA ILE A 38 -7.11 1.40 -4.28
C ILE A 38 -8.25 2.25 -3.73
N TYR A 39 -8.63 3.29 -4.48
CA TYR A 39 -9.69 4.21 -4.13
C TYR A 39 -10.81 4.19 -5.18
N PHE A 40 -12.06 4.23 -4.71
CA PHE A 40 -13.24 4.57 -5.51
C PHE A 40 -13.68 5.99 -5.17
N GLY A 41 -13.38 6.94 -6.05
CA GLY A 41 -13.51 8.37 -5.76
C GLY A 41 -12.59 8.75 -4.61
N ARG A 42 -13.16 9.17 -3.47
CA ARG A 42 -12.40 9.51 -2.25
C ARG A 42 -12.42 8.40 -1.19
N ALA A 43 -13.07 7.28 -1.48
CA ALA A 43 -13.20 6.14 -0.57
C ALA A 43 -12.03 5.16 -0.75
N LEU A 44 -11.29 4.85 0.32
CA LEU A 44 -10.32 3.76 0.30
C LEU A 44 -11.08 2.43 0.27
N ALA A 45 -10.92 1.70 -0.83
CA ALA A 45 -11.62 0.44 -1.09
C ALA A 45 -10.82 -0.77 -0.64
N SER A 46 -9.51 -0.75 -0.92
CA SER A 46 -8.59 -1.81 -0.54
C SER A 46 -7.19 -1.25 -0.37
N TRP A 47 -6.45 -1.82 0.56
CA TRP A 47 -5.05 -1.51 0.78
C TRP A 47 -4.35 -2.73 1.37
N GLN A 48 -3.06 -2.80 1.12
CA GLN A 48 -2.20 -3.79 1.77
C GLN A 48 -0.80 -3.20 1.92
N SER A 49 -0.12 -3.61 2.98
CA SER A 49 1.33 -3.51 3.07
C SER A 49 1.89 -4.89 3.42
N LYS A 50 2.94 -5.30 2.72
CA LYS A 50 3.55 -6.62 2.86
C LYS A 50 5.06 -6.51 2.82
N LYS A 51 5.71 -7.03 3.86
CA LYS A 51 7.16 -7.25 3.84
C LYS A 51 7.49 -8.39 2.88
N GLN A 52 8.44 -8.17 1.98
CA GLN A 52 8.88 -9.21 1.05
C GLN A 52 9.55 -10.35 1.84
N HIS A 53 9.35 -11.59 1.39
CA HIS A 53 9.99 -12.75 2.02
C HIS A 53 11.47 -12.86 1.62
N VAL A 54 11.81 -12.34 0.44
CA VAL A 54 13.13 -12.39 -0.18
C VAL A 54 13.74 -11.00 -0.28
N VAL A 55 15.07 -10.95 -0.32
CA VAL A 55 15.83 -9.72 -0.58
C VAL A 55 15.95 -9.55 -2.10
N ALA A 56 15.63 -8.36 -2.61
CA ALA A 56 15.86 -8.04 -4.01
C ALA A 56 17.35 -7.73 -4.22
N HIS A 57 17.96 -8.34 -5.24
CA HIS A 57 19.31 -8.05 -5.68
C HIS A 57 19.25 -7.61 -7.13
N SER A 58 19.54 -6.33 -7.41
CA SER A 58 19.69 -5.84 -8.78
C SER A 58 21.12 -6.08 -9.25
N SER A 59 21.30 -6.50 -10.50
CA SER A 59 22.61 -6.63 -11.15
C SER A 59 22.69 -5.62 -12.29
N THR A 60 23.84 -4.95 -12.44
CA THR A 60 24.19 -4.07 -13.56
C THR A 60 24.91 -4.80 -14.67
#